data_AF-A0A2I8AGW7-F1
#
_entry.id   AF-A0A2I8AGW7-F1
#
_cell.length_a   1.000
_cell.length_b   1.000
_cell.length_c   1.000
_cell.angle_alpha   90.00
_cell.angle_beta   90.00
_cell.angle_gamma   90.00
#
_symmetry.space_group_name_H-M   'P 1'
#
loop_
_entity.id
_entity.type
_entity.pdbx_description
1 polymer ?
#
loop_
_entity_poly.entity_id
_entity_poly.type
_entity_poly.pdbx_seq_one_letter_code
_entity_poly.pdbx_strand_id
1 'polypeptide(L)'
;MNNIINLVFPVQGTKLHADHNHRLLGSISEKIPQLHNLEGLAINTISGIPDKQGTIALTSSSRLYLRLPVEAIALVYPLVGQTLTIGEYQIKLGNPELQTLQSCESLKARLVTIKGYTEPMSFLEAANRQLQALEIQANIGIPANEEGEPKRLTLKINKPDQKRSYTIVGFSVVVSDLTEEDSIKLQIHGLGGKRRLGCGVFYPNIQVKKGYQRRKHDAREVIS
;
A
#
# COMPACT_ATOMS: atom_id res chain seq x y z
N MET A 1 18.63 11.65 -5.38
CA MET A 1 17.24 11.90 -4.94
C MET A 1 16.37 10.88 -5.64
N ASN A 2 15.85 9.88 -4.95
CA ASN A 2 14.94 8.92 -5.59
C ASN A 2 13.58 9.60 -5.73
N ASN A 3 13.19 9.93 -6.94
CA ASN A 3 11.90 10.54 -7.20
C ASN A 3 10.83 9.45 -7.12
N ILE A 4 10.22 9.29 -5.94
CA ILE A 4 9.20 8.25 -5.70
C ILE A 4 7.86 8.69 -6.28
N ILE A 5 7.21 7.80 -7.02
CA ILE A 5 5.89 7.99 -7.61
C ILE A 5 4.93 6.86 -7.22
N ASN A 6 3.64 7.05 -7.46
CA ASN A 6 2.67 5.96 -7.52
C ASN A 6 2.37 5.65 -8.99
N LEU A 7 2.58 4.40 -9.39
CA LEU A 7 2.11 3.85 -10.65
C LEU A 7 0.80 3.09 -10.38
N VAL A 8 -0.31 3.58 -10.94
CA VAL A 8 -1.67 3.20 -10.53
C VAL A 8 -2.37 2.45 -11.64
N PHE A 9 -2.52 1.14 -11.49
CA PHE A 9 -3.19 0.28 -12.46
C PHE A 9 -4.69 0.20 -12.17
N PRO A 10 -5.57 0.48 -13.17
CA PRO A 10 -6.95 0.03 -13.15
C PRO A 10 -7.03 -1.48 -12.96
N VAL A 11 -7.87 -1.94 -12.04
CA VAL A 11 -8.09 -3.36 -11.78
C VAL A 11 -9.49 -3.72 -12.25
N GLN A 12 -9.56 -4.70 -13.16
CA GLN A 12 -10.81 -5.33 -13.58
C GLN A 12 -10.89 -6.73 -13.00
N GLY A 13 -12.04 -7.09 -12.44
CA GLY A 13 -12.29 -8.38 -11.81
C GLY A 13 -13.60 -8.33 -11.02
N THR A 14 -13.94 -9.43 -10.36
CA THR A 14 -15.20 -9.54 -9.62
C THR A 14 -15.00 -9.37 -8.11
N LYS A 15 -14.10 -10.14 -7.52
CA LYS A 15 -13.84 -10.15 -6.09
C LYS A 15 -12.43 -10.62 -5.75
N LEU A 16 -11.99 -10.30 -4.53
CA LEU A 16 -10.73 -10.78 -3.94
C LEU A 16 -10.96 -11.08 -2.45
N HIS A 17 -10.12 -11.95 -1.87
CA HIS A 17 -10.02 -12.01 -0.40
C HIS A 17 -9.60 -10.66 0.17
N ALA A 18 -10.13 -10.28 1.34
CA ALA A 18 -9.79 -9.01 1.99
C ALA A 18 -8.31 -8.93 2.44
N ASP A 19 -7.62 -10.08 2.53
CA ASP A 19 -6.22 -10.26 2.92
C ASP A 19 -5.30 -10.69 1.76
N HIS A 20 -5.71 -10.46 0.51
CA HIS A 20 -5.05 -10.98 -0.69
C HIS A 20 -3.58 -10.57 -0.90
N ASN A 21 -3.03 -9.64 -0.10
CA ASN A 21 -1.71 -9.05 -0.26
C ASN A 21 -0.58 -10.05 -0.50
N HIS A 22 -0.55 -11.18 0.21
CA HIS A 22 0.49 -12.20 0.01
C HIS A 22 0.37 -12.87 -1.38
N ARG A 23 -0.85 -13.22 -1.78
CA ARG A 23 -1.14 -13.85 -3.08
C ARG A 23 -0.86 -12.87 -4.23
N LEU A 24 -1.21 -11.60 -4.05
CA LEU A 24 -0.91 -10.53 -5.00
C LEU A 24 0.59 -10.35 -5.18
N LEU A 25 1.36 -10.27 -4.10
CA LEU A 25 2.82 -10.19 -4.17
C LEU A 25 3.40 -11.41 -4.90
N GLY A 26 2.90 -12.62 -4.59
CA GLY A 26 3.30 -13.86 -5.27
C GLY A 26 3.09 -13.77 -6.79
N SER A 27 1.86 -13.46 -7.21
CA SER A 27 1.51 -13.39 -8.64
C SER A 27 2.29 -12.31 -9.40
N ILE A 28 2.57 -11.16 -8.77
CA ILE A 28 3.43 -10.13 -9.35
C ILE A 28 4.88 -10.61 -9.45
N SER A 29 5.40 -11.27 -8.40
CA SER A 29 6.78 -11.76 -8.34
C SER A 29 7.06 -12.90 -9.32
N GLU A 30 6.06 -13.72 -9.65
CA GLU A 30 6.16 -14.74 -10.70
C GLU A 30 6.42 -14.12 -12.08
N LYS A 31 5.77 -12.98 -12.37
CA LYS A 31 5.96 -12.27 -13.65
C LYS A 31 7.22 -11.42 -13.66
N ILE A 32 7.59 -10.83 -12.53
CA ILE A 32 8.73 -9.92 -12.41
C ILE A 32 9.55 -10.26 -11.15
N PRO A 33 10.41 -11.29 -11.23
CA PRO A 33 11.20 -11.74 -10.08
C PRO A 33 12.12 -10.67 -9.50
N GLN A 34 12.61 -9.73 -10.32
CA GLN A 34 13.52 -8.67 -9.85
C GLN A 34 12.89 -7.74 -8.81
N LEU A 35 11.55 -7.71 -8.67
CA LEU A 35 10.88 -6.93 -7.63
C LEU A 35 11.24 -7.37 -6.21
N HIS A 36 11.80 -8.57 -6.02
CA HIS A 36 12.28 -9.02 -4.72
C HIS A 36 13.42 -8.16 -4.16
N ASN A 37 14.16 -7.44 -4.99
CA ASN A 37 15.29 -6.60 -4.53
C ASN A 37 15.07 -5.12 -4.82
N LEU A 38 13.91 -4.72 -5.36
CA LEU A 38 13.62 -3.31 -5.63
C LEU A 38 13.39 -2.54 -4.32
N GLU A 39 14.34 -1.69 -3.97
CA GLU A 39 14.24 -0.75 -2.86
C GLU A 39 13.20 0.34 -3.16
N GLY A 40 12.55 0.85 -2.11
CA GLY A 40 11.48 1.84 -2.25
C GLY A 40 10.14 1.29 -2.77
N LEU A 41 10.07 0.01 -3.16
CA LEU A 41 8.82 -0.61 -3.62
C LEU A 41 7.83 -0.83 -2.47
N ALA A 42 6.63 -0.30 -2.63
CA ALA A 42 5.46 -0.65 -1.84
C ALA A 42 4.31 -1.10 -2.76
N ILE A 43 3.58 -2.13 -2.34
CA ILE A 43 2.43 -2.67 -3.08
C ILE A 43 1.21 -2.55 -2.19
N ASN A 44 0.23 -1.78 -2.63
CA ASN A 44 -0.99 -1.60 -1.86
C ASN A 44 -1.93 -2.78 -1.88
N THR A 45 -2.68 -2.92 -0.79
CA THR A 45 -3.93 -3.68 -0.82
C THR A 45 -4.87 -3.05 -1.85
N ILE A 46 -5.36 -3.85 -2.80
CA ILE A 46 -6.40 -3.44 -3.72
C ILE A 46 -7.68 -3.26 -2.91
N SER A 47 -8.30 -2.09 -3.01
CA SER A 47 -9.54 -1.80 -2.27
C SER A 47 -10.78 -2.15 -3.09
N GLY A 48 -11.85 -2.51 -2.39
CA GLY A 48 -13.16 -2.85 -2.91
C GLY A 48 -14.22 -2.71 -1.82
N ILE A 49 -15.47 -3.06 -2.13
CA ILE A 49 -16.57 -3.02 -1.17
C ILE A 49 -16.53 -4.32 -0.35
N PRO A 50 -16.32 -4.27 0.98
CA PRO A 50 -16.27 -5.48 1.80
C PRO A 50 -17.66 -6.13 1.86
N ASP A 51 -17.71 -7.45 1.71
CA ASP A 51 -18.94 -8.23 1.92
C ASP A 51 -19.24 -8.49 3.41
N LYS A 52 -18.23 -8.29 4.28
CA LYS A 52 -18.20 -8.66 5.71
C LYS A 52 -18.13 -10.18 5.97
N GLN A 53 -17.81 -10.98 4.95
CA GLN A 53 -17.53 -12.42 5.02
C GLN A 53 -16.10 -12.77 4.58
N GLY A 54 -15.20 -11.77 4.56
CA GLY A 54 -13.78 -11.96 4.28
C GLY A 54 -13.38 -11.72 2.84
N THR A 55 -14.29 -11.26 1.98
CA THR A 55 -13.97 -10.84 0.61
C THR A 55 -14.30 -9.36 0.36
N ILE A 56 -13.80 -8.85 -0.75
CA ILE A 56 -14.12 -7.53 -1.28
C ILE A 56 -14.65 -7.70 -2.69
N ALA A 57 -15.77 -7.05 -3.01
CA ALA A 57 -16.23 -6.87 -4.37
C ALA A 57 -15.40 -5.78 -5.04
N LEU A 58 -14.81 -6.09 -6.18
CA LEU A 58 -14.06 -5.12 -6.98
C LEU A 58 -15.04 -4.21 -7.73
N THR A 59 -14.66 -2.95 -7.88
CA THR A 59 -15.47 -1.93 -8.56
C THR A 59 -14.66 -1.29 -9.68
N SER A 60 -15.32 -0.45 -10.49
CA SER A 60 -14.64 0.37 -11.50
C SER A 60 -13.61 1.34 -10.90
N SER A 61 -13.62 1.55 -9.58
CA SER A 61 -12.65 2.38 -8.83
C SER A 61 -11.55 1.55 -8.15
N SER A 62 -11.59 0.21 -8.24
CA SER A 62 -10.53 -0.63 -7.70
C SER A 62 -9.22 -0.42 -8.46
N ARG A 63 -8.14 -0.19 -7.73
CA ARG A 63 -6.81 0.11 -8.28
C ARG A 63 -5.73 -0.67 -7.55
N LEU A 64 -4.70 -1.07 -8.28
CA LEU A 64 -3.43 -1.52 -7.74
C LEU A 64 -2.46 -0.34 -7.78
N TYR A 65 -2.02 0.10 -6.60
CA TYR A 65 -0.99 1.13 -6.48
C TYR A 65 0.36 0.46 -6.22
N LEU A 66 1.33 0.74 -7.10
CA LEU A 66 2.73 0.45 -6.86
C LEU A 66 3.41 1.79 -6.54
N ARG A 67 3.97 1.94 -5.34
CA ARG A 67 4.83 3.07 -5.02
C ARG A 67 6.27 2.64 -5.27
N LEU A 68 6.99 3.32 -6.15
CA LEU A 68 8.35 2.94 -6.55
C LEU A 68 9.17 4.16 -7.00
N PRO A 69 10.52 4.06 -7.04
CA PRO A 69 11.36 5.03 -7.74
C PRO A 69 10.98 5.13 -9.22
N VAL A 70 10.98 6.34 -9.77
CA VAL A 70 10.61 6.59 -11.19
C VAL A 70 11.44 5.73 -12.16
N GLU A 71 12.70 5.47 -11.83
CA GLU A 71 13.64 4.69 -12.65
C GLU A 71 13.21 3.22 -12.76
N ALA A 72 12.39 2.73 -11.82
CA ALA A 72 11.90 1.36 -11.81
C ALA A 72 10.58 1.17 -12.58
N ILE A 73 10.04 2.21 -13.23
CA ILE A 73 8.81 2.09 -14.03
C ILE A 73 8.97 1.06 -15.16
N ALA A 74 10.09 1.11 -15.88
CA ALA A 74 10.36 0.17 -16.98
C ALA A 74 10.34 -1.29 -16.50
N LEU A 75 10.78 -1.54 -15.27
CA LEU A 75 10.76 -2.88 -14.67
C LEU A 75 9.33 -3.41 -14.45
N VAL A 76 8.39 -2.54 -14.04
CA VAL A 76 7.01 -2.93 -13.73
C VAL A 76 6.04 -2.78 -14.90
N TYR A 77 6.45 -2.09 -15.96
CA TYR A 77 5.63 -1.89 -17.16
C TYR A 77 5.12 -3.18 -17.84
N PRO A 78 5.82 -4.33 -17.79
CA PRO A 78 5.28 -5.60 -18.30
C PRO A 78 3.97 -6.06 -17.64
N LEU A 79 3.56 -5.47 -16.51
CA LEU A 79 2.25 -5.73 -15.87
C LEU A 79 1.06 -5.16 -16.67
N VAL A 80 1.29 -4.23 -17.61
CA VAL A 80 0.22 -3.61 -18.39
C VAL A 80 -0.53 -4.68 -19.19
N GLY A 81 -1.87 -4.70 -19.05
CA GLY A 81 -2.73 -5.65 -19.76
C GLY A 81 -2.69 -7.08 -19.20
N GLN A 82 -1.82 -7.38 -18.23
CA GLN A 82 -1.66 -8.71 -17.69
C GLN A 82 -2.86 -9.14 -16.85
N THR A 83 -3.14 -10.44 -16.90
CA THR A 83 -4.00 -11.12 -15.93
C THR A 83 -3.15 -11.68 -14.80
N LEU A 84 -3.53 -11.37 -13.55
CA LEU A 84 -2.94 -11.91 -12.33
C LEU A 84 -3.91 -12.90 -11.69
N THR A 85 -3.40 -14.06 -11.30
CA THR A 85 -4.14 -15.06 -10.52
C THR A 85 -3.84 -14.84 -9.03
N ILE A 86 -4.86 -14.48 -8.26
CA ILE A 86 -4.77 -14.14 -6.85
C ILE A 86 -5.61 -15.14 -6.04
N GLY A 87 -5.01 -16.28 -5.74
CA GLY A 87 -5.74 -17.43 -5.19
C GLY A 87 -6.66 -18.02 -6.25
N GLU A 88 -7.94 -18.14 -5.95
CA GLU A 88 -8.96 -18.61 -6.89
C GLU A 88 -9.50 -17.50 -7.82
N TYR A 89 -9.12 -16.25 -7.58
CA TYR A 89 -9.59 -15.10 -8.35
C TYR A 89 -8.62 -14.70 -9.44
N GLN A 90 -9.14 -14.10 -10.51
CA GLN A 90 -8.35 -13.46 -11.55
C GLN A 90 -8.70 -11.98 -11.63
N ILE A 91 -7.67 -11.16 -11.82
CA ILE A 91 -7.82 -9.75 -12.13
C ILE A 91 -7.04 -9.40 -13.39
N LYS A 92 -7.53 -8.45 -14.18
CA LYS A 92 -6.82 -7.87 -15.31
C LYS A 92 -6.37 -6.45 -14.97
N LEU A 93 -5.11 -6.15 -15.24
CA LEU A 93 -4.53 -4.83 -15.07
C LEU A 93 -4.69 -4.00 -16.34
N GLY A 94 -5.19 -2.77 -16.20
CA GLY A 94 -5.29 -1.80 -17.30
C GLY A 94 -4.00 -1.00 -17.52
N ASN A 95 -4.10 0.04 -18.36
CA ASN A 95 -3.01 0.99 -18.54
C ASN A 95 -2.86 1.85 -17.27
N PRO A 96 -1.66 1.94 -16.68
CA PRO A 96 -1.45 2.67 -15.45
C PRO A 96 -1.40 4.17 -15.67
N GLU A 97 -1.75 4.91 -14.62
CA GLU A 97 -1.50 6.34 -14.50
C GLU A 97 -0.27 6.57 -13.61
N LEU A 98 0.61 7.48 -14.01
CA LEU A 98 1.71 7.96 -13.18
C LEU A 98 1.21 9.11 -12.31
N GLN A 99 1.38 9.00 -11.00
CA GLN A 99 0.98 10.03 -10.04
C GLN A 99 2.15 10.38 -9.13
N THR A 100 2.47 11.68 -9.03
CA THR A 100 3.38 12.20 -8.01
C THR A 100 2.76 12.05 -6.62
N LEU A 101 3.60 11.92 -5.59
CA LEU A 101 3.11 12.04 -4.21
C LEU A 101 2.58 13.45 -3.99
N GLN A 102 1.49 13.56 -3.24
CA GLN A 102 0.87 14.84 -2.90
C GLN A 102 0.87 14.96 -1.39
N SER A 103 1.22 16.15 -0.89
CA SER A 103 1.15 16.45 0.54
C SER A 103 -0.31 16.36 1.02
N CYS A 104 -0.46 15.95 2.27
CA CYS A 104 -1.74 15.85 2.95
C CYS A 104 -1.50 15.93 4.46
N GLU A 105 -2.26 16.78 5.14
CA GLU A 105 -2.17 16.99 6.59
C GLU A 105 -2.53 15.73 7.40
N SER A 106 -3.28 14.80 6.81
CA SER A 106 -3.61 13.53 7.44
C SER A 106 -3.41 12.34 6.50
N LEU A 107 -2.57 11.41 6.94
CA LEU A 107 -2.29 10.17 6.25
C LEU A 107 -2.78 8.96 7.06
N LYS A 108 -3.09 7.88 6.35
CA LYS A 108 -3.52 6.61 6.92
C LYS A 108 -2.80 5.45 6.27
N ALA A 109 -2.41 4.48 7.09
CA ALA A 109 -1.99 3.17 6.65
C ALA A 109 -3.05 2.13 7.06
N ARG A 110 -3.39 1.24 6.13
CA ARG A 110 -4.33 0.14 6.40
C ARG A 110 -3.81 -0.75 7.51
N LEU A 111 -2.55 -1.15 7.41
CA LEU A 111 -1.87 -2.05 8.33
C LEU A 111 -0.44 -1.57 8.47
N VAL A 112 0.06 -1.44 9.69
CA VAL A 112 1.47 -1.21 10.00
C VAL A 112 1.91 -2.32 10.94
N THR A 113 3.05 -2.94 10.66
CA THR A 113 3.61 -4.01 11.48
C THR A 113 5.05 -3.66 11.87
N ILE A 114 5.33 -3.75 13.16
CA ILE A 114 6.66 -3.52 13.73
C ILE A 114 7.04 -4.79 14.50
N LYS A 115 8.18 -5.38 14.15
CA LYS A 115 8.64 -6.65 14.72
C LYS A 115 8.75 -6.53 16.24
N GLY A 116 8.10 -7.46 16.96
CA GLY A 116 8.12 -7.51 18.43
C GLY A 116 7.07 -6.64 19.12
N TYR A 117 6.30 -5.84 18.38
CA TYR A 117 5.28 -4.94 18.94
C TYR A 117 3.88 -5.32 18.45
N THR A 118 3.22 -6.23 19.17
CA THR A 118 1.90 -6.76 18.81
C THR A 118 0.76 -6.25 19.69
N GLU A 119 1.09 -5.46 20.71
CA GLU A 119 0.13 -4.87 21.64
C GLU A 119 -0.02 -3.36 21.35
N PRO A 120 -1.22 -2.77 21.49
CA PRO A 120 -1.51 -1.43 20.96
C PRO A 120 -0.58 -0.33 21.49
N MET A 121 -0.36 -0.26 22.81
CA MET A 121 0.44 0.80 23.43
C MET A 121 1.92 0.70 23.06
N SER A 122 2.52 -0.49 23.20
CA SER A 122 3.93 -0.69 22.85
C SER A 122 4.18 -0.54 21.35
N PHE A 123 3.20 -0.89 20.51
CA PHE A 123 3.22 -0.60 19.08
C PHE A 123 3.21 0.91 18.80
N LEU A 124 2.33 1.67 19.46
CA LEU A 124 2.21 3.11 19.24
C LEU A 124 3.50 3.83 19.63
N GLU A 125 4.11 3.46 20.76
CA GLU A 125 5.44 3.95 21.17
C GLU A 125 6.53 3.63 20.15
N ALA A 126 6.53 2.41 19.60
CA ALA A 126 7.48 2.02 18.55
C ALA A 126 7.27 2.79 17.25
N ALA A 127 6.00 3.01 16.85
CA ALA A 127 5.66 3.78 15.66
C ALA A 127 6.04 5.26 15.83
N ASN A 128 5.82 5.84 17.01
CA ASN A 128 6.21 7.21 17.32
C ASN A 128 7.74 7.40 17.27
N ARG A 129 8.51 6.45 17.80
CA ARG A 129 9.99 6.46 17.68
C ARG A 129 10.46 6.44 16.22
N GLN A 130 9.75 5.73 15.34
CA GLN A 130 10.08 5.73 13.91
C GLN A 130 9.73 7.05 13.22
N LEU A 131 8.62 7.72 13.60
CA LEU A 131 8.34 9.08 13.12
C LEU A 131 9.45 10.05 13.55
N GLN A 132 9.86 10.00 14.82
CA GLN A 132 10.95 10.84 15.34
C GLN A 132 12.28 10.56 14.62
N ALA A 133 12.59 9.30 14.30
CA ALA A 133 13.79 8.95 13.53
C ALA A 133 13.75 9.45 12.07
N LEU A 134 12.57 9.77 11.54
CA LEU A 134 12.38 10.45 10.25
C LEU A 134 12.29 11.97 10.42
N GLU A 135 12.49 12.49 11.63
CA GLU A 135 12.36 13.91 11.99
C GLU A 135 10.96 14.48 11.73
N ILE A 136 9.94 13.62 11.81
CA ILE A 136 8.54 14.00 11.60
C ILE A 136 7.90 14.36 12.94
N GLN A 137 7.32 15.55 13.02
CA GLN A 137 6.56 16.01 14.18
C GLN A 137 5.06 15.98 13.85
N ALA A 138 4.35 14.96 14.32
CA ALA A 138 2.95 14.73 13.97
C ALA A 138 2.23 13.94 15.06
N ASN A 139 0.89 14.03 15.07
CA ASN A 139 0.07 13.19 15.93
C ASN A 139 -0.12 11.82 15.30
N ILE A 140 0.09 10.74 16.05
CA ILE A 140 -0.09 9.35 15.60
C ILE A 140 -1.10 8.62 16.49
N GLY A 141 -1.99 7.85 15.88
CA GLY A 141 -2.98 7.07 16.61
C GLY A 141 -3.42 5.80 15.88
N ILE A 142 -4.00 4.88 16.66
CA ILE A 142 -4.71 3.71 16.15
C ILE A 142 -6.20 4.04 16.18
N PRO A 143 -6.90 4.07 15.03
CA PRO A 143 -8.34 4.28 15.03
C PRO A 143 -9.05 3.11 15.73
N ALA A 144 -10.23 3.37 16.29
CA ALA A 144 -11.07 2.32 16.86
C ALA A 144 -11.72 1.43 15.78
N ASN A 145 -12.05 0.19 16.13
CA ASN A 145 -12.94 -0.68 15.38
C ASN A 145 -14.42 -0.36 15.70
N GLU A 146 -15.36 -1.18 15.20
CA GLU A 146 -16.80 -0.98 15.45
C GLU A 146 -17.19 -1.18 16.93
N GLU A 147 -16.33 -1.85 17.71
CA GLU A 147 -16.52 -2.16 19.14
C GLU A 147 -15.84 -1.13 20.06
N GLY A 148 -15.21 -0.09 19.50
CA GLY A 148 -14.47 0.91 20.27
C GLY A 148 -13.05 0.52 20.66
N GLU A 149 -12.55 -0.64 20.23
CA GLU A 149 -11.22 -1.15 20.54
C GLU A 149 -10.17 -0.71 19.50
N PRO A 150 -8.87 -0.63 19.84
CA PRO A 150 -7.82 -0.35 18.86
C PRO A 150 -7.89 -1.30 17.66
N LYS A 151 -7.96 -0.74 16.44
CA LYS A 151 -8.15 -1.51 15.20
C LYS A 151 -6.92 -2.34 14.84
N ARG A 152 -6.84 -3.53 15.45
CA ARG A 152 -5.90 -4.61 15.16
C ARG A 152 -6.31 -5.33 13.89
N LEU A 153 -5.34 -5.63 13.04
CA LEU A 153 -5.54 -6.38 11.81
C LEU A 153 -4.48 -7.47 11.68
N THR A 154 -4.82 -8.52 10.95
CA THR A 154 -3.94 -9.63 10.67
C THR A 154 -3.78 -9.83 9.17
N LEU A 155 -2.59 -10.27 8.76
CA LEU A 155 -2.31 -10.70 7.40
C LEU A 155 -1.72 -12.11 7.44
N LYS A 156 -2.41 -13.06 6.80
CA LYS A 156 -1.95 -14.44 6.72
C LYS A 156 -0.94 -14.61 5.60
N ILE A 157 0.21 -15.19 5.93
CA ILE A 157 1.26 -15.56 4.98
C ILE A 157 1.23 -17.08 4.81
N ASN A 158 0.99 -17.54 3.59
CA ASN A 158 0.93 -18.96 3.25
C ASN A 158 2.08 -19.29 2.30
N LYS A 159 3.02 -20.13 2.75
CA LYS A 159 4.12 -20.63 1.92
C LYS A 159 3.95 -22.14 1.71
N PRO A 160 3.13 -22.55 0.73
CA PRO A 160 2.82 -23.97 0.52
C PRO A 160 4.08 -24.80 0.25
N ASP A 161 5.02 -24.28 -0.54
CA ASP A 161 6.28 -24.96 -0.86
C ASP A 161 7.13 -25.26 0.39
N GLN A 162 6.99 -24.44 1.43
CA GLN A 162 7.71 -24.60 2.71
C GLN A 162 6.85 -25.26 3.79
N LYS A 163 5.63 -25.72 3.45
CA LYS A 163 4.62 -26.25 4.38
C LYS A 163 4.45 -25.39 5.64
N ARG A 164 4.56 -24.07 5.49
CA ARG A 164 4.54 -23.11 6.60
C ARG A 164 3.51 -22.02 6.35
N SER A 165 2.74 -21.71 7.38
CA SER A 165 1.94 -20.49 7.43
C SER A 165 2.22 -19.73 8.71
N TYR A 166 2.14 -18.41 8.64
CA TYR A 166 2.24 -17.56 9.82
C TYR A 166 1.41 -16.30 9.63
N THR A 167 1.00 -15.70 10.74
CA THR A 167 0.18 -14.49 10.74
C THR A 167 1.03 -13.30 11.13
N ILE A 168 0.96 -12.24 10.33
CA ILE A 168 1.51 -10.93 10.68
C ILE A 168 0.41 -10.18 11.44
N VAL A 169 0.73 -9.72 12.64
CA VAL A 169 -0.12 -8.82 13.42
C VAL A 169 0.35 -7.39 13.20
N GLY A 170 -0.61 -6.47 13.13
CA GLY A 170 -0.35 -5.04 13.18
C GLY A 170 -1.62 -4.24 13.39
N PHE A 171 -1.52 -2.93 13.21
CA PHE A 171 -2.60 -2.00 13.51
C PHE A 171 -2.86 -1.08 12.32
N SER A 172 -4.11 -0.64 12.17
CA SER A 172 -4.38 0.54 11.35
C SER A 172 -3.77 1.75 12.03
N VAL A 173 -3.22 2.68 11.25
CA VAL A 173 -2.57 3.88 11.79
C VAL A 173 -3.07 5.10 11.04
N VAL A 174 -3.38 6.15 11.78
CA VAL A 174 -3.61 7.50 11.26
C VAL A 174 -2.50 8.39 11.82
N VAL A 175 -1.95 9.24 10.96
CA VAL A 175 -1.03 10.32 11.34
C VAL A 175 -1.67 11.63 10.87
N SER A 176 -1.77 12.61 11.75
CA SER A 176 -2.36 13.94 11.48
C SER A 176 -1.41 15.05 11.86
N ASP A 177 -1.77 16.28 11.47
CA ASP A 177 -0.99 17.49 11.73
C ASP A 177 0.39 17.46 11.07
N LEU A 178 0.44 16.81 9.90
CA LEU A 178 1.64 16.72 9.08
C LEU A 178 1.85 18.02 8.30
N THR A 179 3.08 18.53 8.33
CA THR A 179 3.53 19.53 7.35
C THR A 179 3.57 18.92 5.95
N GLU A 180 3.65 19.75 4.91
CA GLU A 180 3.76 19.24 3.54
C GLU A 180 4.99 18.34 3.36
N GLU A 181 6.13 18.76 3.94
CA GLU A 181 7.39 18.01 3.89
C GLU A 181 7.29 16.67 4.64
N ASP A 182 6.78 16.69 5.87
CA ASP A 182 6.64 15.48 6.70
C ASP A 182 5.65 14.49 6.10
N SER A 183 4.59 14.99 5.47
CA SER A 183 3.63 14.18 4.74
C SER A 183 4.30 13.43 3.58
N ILE A 184 5.16 14.10 2.82
CA ILE A 184 5.90 13.47 1.72
C ILE A 184 6.94 12.48 2.27
N LYS A 185 7.70 12.83 3.30
CA LYS A 185 8.65 11.92 3.98
C LYS A 185 7.95 10.64 4.45
N LEU A 186 6.81 10.76 5.14
CA LEU A 186 6.05 9.60 5.62
C LEU A 186 5.53 8.72 4.48
N GLN A 187 5.09 9.31 3.37
CA GLN A 187 4.68 8.54 2.20
C GLN A 187 5.87 7.81 1.53
N ILE A 188 7.04 8.45 1.46
CA ILE A 188 8.25 7.85 0.88
C ILE A 188 8.75 6.70 1.73
N HIS A 189 8.92 6.90 3.04
CA HIS A 189 9.57 5.95 3.93
C HIS A 189 8.60 4.92 4.52
N GLY A 190 7.39 5.35 4.86
CA GLY A 190 6.44 4.54 5.61
C GLY A 190 6.87 4.31 7.06
N LEU A 191 6.13 3.44 7.76
CA LEU A 191 6.49 2.96 9.09
C LEU A 191 6.50 1.43 9.11
N GLY A 192 7.35 0.85 9.95
CA GLY A 192 7.48 -0.58 10.11
C GLY A 192 8.09 -1.26 8.90
N GLY A 193 7.70 -2.52 8.68
CA GLY A 193 8.23 -3.34 7.59
C GLY A 193 7.16 -3.86 6.64
N LYS A 194 7.60 -4.69 5.69
CA LYS A 194 6.73 -5.47 4.78
C LYS A 194 5.87 -4.60 3.83
N ARG A 195 6.43 -3.50 3.32
CA ARG A 195 5.77 -2.58 2.36
C ARG A 195 5.29 -3.25 1.06
N ARG A 196 5.95 -4.30 0.60
CA ARG A 196 5.50 -5.10 -0.54
C ARG A 196 4.31 -6.01 -0.25
N LEU A 197 3.93 -6.14 1.01
CA LEU A 197 2.70 -6.77 1.46
C LEU A 197 1.63 -5.73 1.84
N GLY A 198 1.83 -4.46 1.50
CA GLY A 198 0.91 -3.37 1.83
C GLY A 198 1.00 -2.88 3.28
N CYS A 199 1.93 -3.40 4.07
CA CYS A 199 2.15 -2.94 5.44
C CYS A 199 2.99 -1.66 5.46
N GLY A 200 2.66 -0.69 6.32
CA GLY A 200 3.49 0.50 6.50
C GLY A 200 3.36 1.53 5.39
N VAL A 201 2.35 1.42 4.54
CA VAL A 201 2.19 2.29 3.36
C VAL A 201 1.08 3.30 3.61
N PHE A 202 1.45 4.59 3.59
CA PHE A 202 0.58 5.71 3.95
C PHE A 202 -0.05 6.39 2.72
N TYR A 203 -1.33 6.76 2.86
CA TYR A 203 -2.19 7.39 1.85
C TYR A 203 -3.04 8.49 2.48
N PRO A 204 -3.51 9.50 1.72
CA PRO A 204 -4.43 10.52 2.22
C PRO A 204 -5.63 9.91 2.97
N ASN A 205 -5.82 10.32 4.23
CA ASN A 205 -6.91 9.85 5.10
C ASN A 205 -8.23 10.58 4.80
N ILE A 206 -8.14 11.78 4.21
CA ILE A 206 -9.25 12.59 3.74
C ILE A 206 -8.96 12.92 2.27
N GLN A 207 -9.98 12.89 1.41
CA GLN A 207 -9.77 13.30 0.03
C GLN A 207 -9.35 14.77 0.00
N VAL A 208 -8.15 15.03 -0.50
CA VAL A 208 -7.76 16.39 -0.89
C VAL A 208 -8.71 16.78 -2.04
N LYS A 209 -9.64 17.73 -1.80
CA LYS A 209 -10.41 18.34 -2.88
C LYS A 209 -9.42 19.02 -3.83
N LYS A 210 -9.15 18.40 -4.99
CA LYS A 210 -8.27 19.00 -6.01
C LYS A 210 -8.92 20.28 -6.55
N GLY A 211 -8.35 21.41 -6.19
CA GLY A 211 -8.35 22.60 -7.03
C GLY A 211 -7.01 22.72 -7.76
N TYR A 212 -6.72 21.87 -8.76
CA TYR A 212 -5.82 22.18 -9.89
C TYR A 212 -5.77 21.08 -10.95
N GLN A 213 -5.39 21.50 -12.16
CA GLN A 213 -5.72 20.97 -13.49
C GLN A 213 -5.20 19.57 -13.83
N ARG A 214 -6.04 18.79 -14.53
CA ARG A 214 -5.64 17.61 -15.31
C ARG A 214 -4.65 18.05 -16.40
N ARG A 215 -3.37 17.73 -16.27
CA ARG A 215 -2.57 17.33 -17.43
C ARG A 215 -2.35 15.83 -17.33
N LYS A 216 -3.08 15.10 -18.17
CA LYS A 216 -2.80 13.68 -18.42
C LYS A 216 -1.51 13.65 -19.24
N HIS A 217 -0.39 13.29 -18.65
CA HIS A 217 0.77 12.89 -19.43
C HIS A 217 0.64 11.40 -19.71
N ASP A 218 0.49 11.05 -20.99
CA ASP A 218 0.57 9.67 -21.46
C ASP A 218 2.00 9.20 -21.28
N ALA A 219 2.21 8.05 -20.62
CA ALA A 219 3.53 7.51 -20.33
C ALA A 219 4.37 7.24 -21.59
N ARG A 220 3.75 7.30 -22.79
CA ARG A 220 4.43 7.24 -24.08
C ARG A 220 5.27 8.48 -24.41
N GLU A 221 4.95 9.65 -23.87
CA GLU A 221 5.67 10.91 -24.18
C GLU A 221 7.00 11.07 -23.42
N VAL A 222 7.24 10.27 -22.37
CA VAL A 222 8.43 10.41 -21.50
C VAL A 222 9.58 9.49 -21.96
N ILE A 223 9.37 8.66 -22.99
CA ILE A 223 10.32 7.65 -23.48
C ILE A 223 10.63 7.84 -24.99
N SER A 224 10.51 9.07 -25.51
CA SER A 224 10.98 9.45 -26.86
C SER A 224 12.03 10.54 -26.77
#